data_AF-A0A328KJ52-F1
#
_entry.id   AF-A0A328KJ52-F1
#
_cell.length_a   1.000
_cell.length_b   1.000
_cell.length_c   1.000
_cell.angle_alpha   90.00
_cell.angle_beta   90.00
_cell.angle_gamma   90.00
#
_symmetry.space_group_name_H-M   'P 1'
#
loop_
_entity.id
_entity.type
_entity.pdbx_description
1 polymer ?
#
loop_
_entity_poly.entity_id
_entity_poly.type
_entity_poly.pdbx_seq_one_letter_code
_entity_poly.pdbx_strand_id
1 'polypeptide(L)'
;MKLYLINNLKKNGFDTIITLLDYQTQISRCLKTIRMSPNKTRKLLIDTVLCSGMNEYRFIEATLNDDGTINLNHYNYVTVDNDVLEKANEILKYQPAFLRNSVLPESQIKKIAQN
;
A
#
# COMPACT_ATOMS: atom_id res chain seq x y z
N MET A 1 -9.85 5.67 -13.47
CA MET A 1 -10.03 4.81 -12.26
C MET A 1 -8.99 5.23 -11.23
N LYS A 2 -9.27 5.16 -9.93
CA LYS A 2 -8.31 5.55 -8.89
C LYS A 2 -7.22 4.48 -8.77
N LEU A 3 -5.95 4.87 -8.86
CA LEU A 3 -4.82 3.92 -8.86
C LEU A 3 -4.32 3.57 -7.46
N TYR A 4 -4.43 4.51 -6.52
CA TYR A 4 -3.92 4.34 -5.16
C TYR A 4 -4.66 5.24 -4.15
N LEU A 5 -4.46 4.95 -2.86
CA LEU A 5 -4.86 5.79 -1.73
C LEU A 5 -3.63 6.18 -0.92
N ILE A 6 -3.66 7.38 -0.36
CA ILE A 6 -2.65 7.85 0.59
C ILE A 6 -3.37 8.08 1.91
N ASN A 7 -2.92 7.42 2.97
CA ASN A 7 -3.45 7.59 4.32
C ASN A 7 -2.31 7.89 5.30
N ASN A 8 -2.64 8.61 6.37
CA ASN A 8 -1.72 8.80 7.48
C ASN A 8 -1.60 7.48 8.27
N LEU A 9 -0.37 7.08 8.60
CA LEU A 9 -0.10 5.89 9.41
C LEU A 9 0.47 6.26 10.79
N LYS A 10 1.55 7.05 10.84
CA LYS A 10 2.26 7.46 12.07
C LYS A 10 2.49 6.29 13.06
N LYS A 11 2.94 5.15 12.56
CA LYS A 11 3.28 3.95 13.35
C LYS A 11 4.56 3.31 12.83
N ASN A 12 5.37 2.73 13.72
CA ASN A 12 6.61 1.99 13.39
C ASN A 12 7.58 2.74 12.47
N GLY A 13 7.68 4.06 12.67
CA GLY A 13 8.55 4.91 11.85
C GLY A 13 7.99 5.25 10.46
N PHE A 14 6.81 4.74 10.08
CA PHE A 14 6.11 5.12 8.86
C PHE A 14 5.15 6.27 9.12
N ASP A 15 5.29 7.34 8.35
CA ASP A 15 4.39 8.50 8.42
C ASP A 15 3.12 8.27 7.61
N THR A 16 3.23 7.46 6.56
CA THR A 16 2.21 7.33 5.51
C THR A 16 2.15 5.88 5.03
N ILE A 17 0.92 5.43 4.73
CA ILE A 17 0.65 4.22 3.98
C ILE A 17 0.02 4.56 2.62
N ILE A 18 0.57 3.97 1.56
CA ILE A 18 0.06 4.07 0.20
C ILE A 18 -0.55 2.71 -0.16
N THR A 19 -1.87 2.63 -0.36
CA THR A 19 -2.53 1.40 -0.76
C THR A 19 -2.75 1.40 -2.27
N LEU A 20 -2.16 0.44 -2.99
CA LEU A 20 -2.41 0.28 -4.43
C LEU A 20 -3.78 -0.36 -4.65
N LEU A 21 -4.57 0.27 -5.52
CA LEU A 21 -5.95 -0.14 -5.81
C LEU A 21 -6.10 -0.84 -7.15
N ASP A 22 -5.18 -0.61 -8.08
CA ASP A 22 -5.24 -1.15 -9.42
C ASP A 22 -4.32 -2.37 -9.55
N TYR A 23 -4.91 -3.55 -9.68
CA TYR A 23 -4.20 -4.81 -9.89
C TYR A 23 -3.79 -5.05 -11.35
N GLN A 24 -4.38 -4.32 -12.31
CA GLN A 24 -4.09 -4.49 -13.73
C GLN A 24 -2.81 -3.75 -14.12
N THR A 25 -2.56 -2.60 -13.52
CA THR A 25 -1.33 -1.85 -13.73
C THR A 25 -0.17 -2.47 -12.97
N GLN A 26 0.96 -2.66 -13.66
CA GLN A 26 2.20 -3.11 -13.02
C GLN A 26 2.56 -2.17 -11.85
N ILE A 27 2.90 -2.76 -10.69
CA ILE A 27 3.24 -2.03 -9.46
C ILE A 27 4.25 -0.92 -9.74
N SER A 28 5.35 -1.23 -10.44
CA SER A 28 6.40 -0.24 -10.77
C SER A 28 5.90 0.95 -11.58
N ARG A 29 4.92 0.76 -12.47
CA ARG A 29 4.28 1.85 -13.22
C ARG A 29 3.40 2.68 -12.30
N CYS A 30 2.62 2.04 -11.43
CA CYS A 30 1.80 2.75 -10.45
C CYS A 30 2.66 3.63 -9.54
N LEU A 31 3.74 3.08 -8.99
CA LEU A 31 4.64 3.81 -8.09
C LEU A 31 5.28 5.04 -8.73
N LYS A 32 5.65 4.97 -10.02
CA LYS A 32 6.20 6.12 -10.76
C LYS A 32 5.21 7.29 -10.92
N THR A 33 3.91 7.03 -10.84
CA THR A 33 2.88 8.09 -10.95
C THR A 33 2.62 8.80 -9.63
N ILE A 34 3.06 8.25 -8.51
CA ILE A 34 2.79 8.81 -7.18
C ILE A 34 3.74 9.98 -6.92
N ARG A 35 3.15 11.13 -6.58
CA ARG A 35 3.86 12.32 -6.11
C ARG A 35 3.31 12.78 -4.77
N MET A 36 4.22 13.15 -3.88
CA MET A 36 3.93 13.59 -2.51
C MET A 36 4.85 14.74 -2.11
N SER A 37 4.43 15.55 -1.13
CA SER A 37 5.30 16.60 -0.61
C SER A 37 6.41 15.97 0.26
N PRO A 38 7.71 16.17 -0.08
CA PRO A 38 8.81 15.50 0.60
C PRO A 38 8.99 15.95 2.06
N ASN A 39 8.56 17.18 2.39
CA ASN A 39 8.81 17.79 3.70
C ASN A 39 8.05 17.15 4.88
N LYS A 40 7.15 16.20 4.64
CA LYS A 40 6.29 15.61 5.68
C LYS A 40 6.42 14.10 5.84
N THR A 41 7.25 13.44 5.04
CA THR A 41 7.23 11.96 4.97
C THR A 41 8.64 11.42 4.85
N ARG A 42 9.17 10.86 5.94
CA ARG A 42 10.53 10.28 5.96
C ARG A 42 10.53 8.84 5.46
N LYS A 43 9.52 8.05 5.84
CA LYS A 43 9.35 6.67 5.40
C LYS A 43 7.93 6.40 4.95
N LEU A 44 7.83 5.72 3.82
CA LEU A 44 6.59 5.27 3.21
C LEU A 44 6.43 3.78 3.42
N LEU A 45 5.23 3.38 3.80
CA LEU A 45 4.77 2.02 3.64
C LEU A 45 3.87 1.94 2.41
N ILE A 46 4.11 0.99 1.53
CA ILE A 46 3.26 0.75 0.36
C ILE A 46 2.61 -0.62 0.58
N ASP A 47 1.28 -0.67 0.56
CA ASP A 47 0.49 -1.90 0.60
C ASP A 47 0.06 -2.29 -0.82
N THR A 48 0.57 -3.42 -1.28
CA THR A 48 0.31 -3.98 -2.61
C THR A 48 -0.61 -5.19 -2.58
N VAL A 49 -1.33 -5.44 -1.47
CA VAL A 49 -2.12 -6.67 -1.29
C VAL A 49 -3.11 -6.96 -2.42
N LEU A 50 -3.69 -5.94 -3.04
CA LEU A 50 -4.61 -6.12 -4.17
C LEU A 50 -3.91 -6.51 -5.49
N CYS A 51 -2.60 -6.29 -5.57
CA CYS A 51 -1.76 -6.56 -6.74
C CYS A 51 -0.92 -7.83 -6.58
N SER A 52 -0.37 -8.07 -5.37
CA SER A 52 0.59 -9.17 -5.09
C SER A 52 0.03 -10.27 -4.18
N GLY A 53 -1.12 -10.04 -3.53
CA GLY A 53 -1.71 -10.96 -2.57
C GLY A 53 -1.21 -10.80 -1.13
N MET A 54 -1.75 -11.63 -0.23
CA MET A 54 -1.32 -11.70 1.18
C MET A 54 -0.10 -12.61 1.34
N ASN A 55 1.09 -12.10 1.05
CA ASN A 55 2.37 -12.80 1.19
C ASN A 55 3.48 -11.83 1.62
N GLU A 56 4.73 -12.31 1.63
CA GLU A 56 5.91 -11.54 1.99
C GLU A 56 6.17 -10.32 1.09
N TYR A 57 5.54 -10.26 -0.09
CA TYR A 57 5.66 -9.15 -1.03
C TYR A 57 4.57 -8.08 -0.85
N ARG A 58 3.68 -8.24 0.14
CA ARG A 58 2.56 -7.30 0.37
C ARG A 58 3.03 -5.89 0.70
N PHE A 59 4.05 -5.75 1.53
CA PHE A 59 4.45 -4.44 2.04
C PHE A 59 5.84 -4.06 1.54
N ILE A 60 5.95 -2.84 1.05
CA ILE A 60 7.21 -2.25 0.59
C ILE A 60 7.51 -1.01 1.44
N GLU A 61 8.69 -0.97 2.05
CA GLU A 61 9.27 0.24 2.62
C GLU A 61 10.03 1.00 1.54
N ALA A 62 9.77 2.30 1.43
CA ALA A 62 10.49 3.21 0.54
C ALA A 62 10.62 4.62 1.15
N THR A 63 11.42 5.46 0.49
CA THR A 63 11.56 6.89 0.81
C THR A 63 11.10 7.74 -0.37
N LEU A 64 10.98 9.05 -0.16
CA LEU A 64 10.76 10.01 -1.25
C LEU A 64 12.09 10.58 -1.74
N ASN A 65 12.18 10.86 -3.03
CA ASN A 65 13.18 11.72 -3.62
C ASN A 65 12.84 13.20 -3.30
N ASP A 66 13.82 14.09 -3.50
CA ASP A 66 13.65 15.54 -3.27
C ASP A 66 12.58 16.18 -4.17
N ASP A 67 12.28 15.56 -5.32
CA ASP A 67 11.22 16.01 -6.24
C ASP A 67 9.81 15.50 -5.87
N GLY A 68 9.70 14.80 -4.74
CA GLY A 68 8.46 14.24 -4.22
C GLY A 68 8.00 12.94 -4.86
N THR A 69 8.80 12.33 -5.73
CA THR A 69 8.54 10.97 -6.26
C THR A 69 9.04 9.89 -5.30
N ILE A 70 8.55 8.66 -5.43
CA ILE A 70 9.05 7.53 -4.64
C ILE A 70 10.45 7.13 -5.13
N ASN A 71 11.39 6.91 -4.22
CA ASN A 71 12.73 6.40 -4.53
C ASN A 71 12.65 4.89 -4.86
N LEU A 72 12.50 4.58 -6.14
CA LEU A 72 12.41 3.19 -6.61
C LEU A 72 13.75 2.49 -6.78
N ASN A 73 14.87 3.22 -6.61
CA ASN A 73 16.20 2.63 -6.64
C ASN A 73 16.54 1.96 -5.30
N HIS A 74 15.86 2.34 -4.22
CA HIS A 74 16.10 1.84 -2.87
C HIS A 74 14.76 1.58 -2.16
N TYR A 75 14.30 0.33 -2.23
CA TYR A 75 13.12 -0.14 -1.51
C TYR A 75 13.36 -1.53 -0.94
N ASN A 76 12.62 -1.88 0.10
CA ASN A 76 12.70 -3.20 0.73
C ASN A 76 11.30 -3.78 0.91
N TYR A 77 11.15 -5.09 0.67
CA TYR A 77 9.98 -5.81 1.17
C TYR A 77 10.11 -5.99 2.67
N VAL A 78 9.03 -5.72 3.41
CA VAL A 78 9.04 -5.73 4.86
C VAL A 78 7.84 -6.49 5.41
N THR A 79 8.02 -7.11 6.57
CA THR A 79 6.90 -7.55 7.40
C THR A 79 6.54 -6.43 8.36
N VAL A 80 5.25 -6.24 8.58
CA VAL A 80 4.73 -5.26 9.54
C VAL A 80 4.10 -5.97 10.73
N ASP A 81 3.95 -5.27 11.84
CA ASP A 81 3.24 -5.81 13.01
C ASP A 81 1.72 -5.86 12.79
N ASN A 82 1.02 -6.46 13.76
CA ASN A 82 -0.43 -6.63 13.69
C ASN A 82 -1.16 -5.28 13.65
N ASP A 83 -0.68 -4.28 14.38
CA ASP A 83 -1.26 -2.95 14.42
C ASP A 83 -1.30 -2.26 13.06
N VAL A 84 -0.17 -2.31 12.34
CA VAL A 84 -0.06 -1.75 10.98
C VAL A 84 -0.86 -2.60 10.00
N LEU A 85 -0.84 -3.92 10.15
CA LEU A 85 -1.62 -4.85 9.33
C LEU A 85 -3.13 -4.61 9.45
N GLU A 86 -3.63 -4.42 10.67
CA GLU A 86 -5.03 -4.11 10.96
C GLU A 86 -5.43 -2.78 10.31
N LYS A 87 -4.60 -1.74 10.46
CA LYS A 87 -4.85 -0.44 9.81
C LYS A 87 -4.89 -0.55 8.29
N ALA A 88 -3.96 -1.30 7.71
CA ALA A 88 -3.91 -1.55 6.27
C ALA A 88 -5.17 -2.27 5.77
N ASN A 89 -5.63 -3.30 6.49
CA ASN A 89 -6.86 -4.01 6.17
C ASN A 89 -8.11 -3.13 6.35
N GLU A 90 -8.15 -2.29 7.39
CA GLU A 90 -9.23 -1.33 7.65
C GLU A 90 -9.42 -0.37 6.47
N ILE A 91 -8.33 0.16 5.89
CA ILE A 91 -8.38 1.02 4.70
C ILE A 91 -9.12 0.31 3.55
N LEU A 92 -8.89 -0.99 3.35
CA LEU A 92 -9.48 -1.76 2.26
C LEU A 92 -10.95 -2.11 2.47
N LYS A 93 -11.43 -2.18 3.72
CA LYS A 93 -12.86 -2.38 4.01
C LYS A 93 -13.71 -1.27 3.41
N TYR A 94 -13.17 -0.06 3.39
CA TYR A 94 -13.81 1.10 2.77
C TYR A 94 -13.67 1.12 1.23
N GLN A 95 -13.03 0.11 0.63
CA GLN A 95 -12.80 -0.02 -0.80
C GLN A 95 -13.34 -1.35 -1.37
N PRO A 96 -14.62 -1.71 -1.13
CA PRO A 96 -15.15 -3.03 -1.46
C PRO A 96 -15.13 -3.34 -2.96
N ALA A 97 -15.28 -2.32 -3.82
CA ALA A 97 -15.22 -2.50 -5.26
C ALA A 97 -13.83 -2.93 -5.75
N PHE A 98 -12.76 -2.36 -5.15
CA PHE A 98 -11.39 -2.74 -5.48
C PHE A 98 -11.02 -4.10 -4.88
N LEU A 99 -11.45 -4.35 -3.64
CA LEU A 99 -11.19 -5.63 -2.97
C LEU A 99 -11.79 -6.82 -3.73
N ARG A 100 -13.04 -6.69 -4.21
CA ARG A 100 -13.74 -7.75 -4.98
C ARG A 100 -13.15 -7.98 -6.36
N ASN A 101 -12.54 -6.95 -6.96
CA ASN A 101 -11.91 -7.03 -8.27
C ASN A 101 -10.39 -7.01 -8.11
N SER A 102 -9.83 -7.87 -7.27
CA SER A 102 -8.38 -7.96 -7.03
C SER A 102 -7.88 -9.37 -7.31
N VAL A 103 -6.57 -9.59 -7.16
CA VAL A 103 -5.96 -10.94 -7.28
C VAL A 103 -6.25 -11.85 -6.10
N LEU A 104 -6.92 -11.35 -5.05
CA LEU A 104 -7.15 -12.09 -3.81
C LEU A 104 -8.21 -13.20 -4.00
N PRO A 105 -7.99 -14.40 -3.45
CA PRO A 105 -9.05 -15.41 -3.33
C PRO A 105 -10.23 -14.90 -2.49
N GLU A 106 -11.44 -15.39 -2.79
CA GLU A 106 -12.66 -15.00 -2.06
C GLU A 106 -12.53 -15.17 -0.54
N SER A 107 -11.81 -16.19 -0.07
CA SER A 107 -11.59 -16.44 1.36
C SER A 107 -10.80 -15.31 2.02
N GLN A 108 -9.82 -14.72 1.33
CA GLN A 108 -9.03 -13.59 1.82
C GLN A 108 -9.83 -12.28 1.75
N ILE A 109 -10.63 -12.11 0.68
CA ILE A 109 -11.56 -10.97 0.56
C ILE A 109 -12.53 -10.96 1.74
N LYS A 110 -13.14 -12.11 2.07
CA LYS A 110 -14.05 -12.24 3.21
C LYS A 110 -13.36 -11.89 4.53
N LYS A 111 -12.13 -12.39 4.75
CA LYS A 111 -11.34 -12.06 5.95
C LYS A 111 -11.09 -10.55 6.11
N ILE A 112 -10.73 -9.85 5.04
CA ILE A 112 -10.54 -8.39 5.09
C ILE A 112 -11.87 -7.68 5.34
N ALA A 113 -12.94 -8.09 4.65
CA ALA A 113 -14.23 -7.40 4.69
C ALA A 113 -15.04 -7.62 5.97
N GLN A 114 -14.78 -8.70 6.73
CA GLN A 114 -15.54 -9.09 7.92
C GLN A 114 -14.87 -8.70 9.25
N ASN A 115 -13.53 -8.63 9.28
CA ASN A 115 -12.80 -8.19 10.47
C ASN A 115 -12.86 -6.67 10.62
#